data_AF-A0AAW1EGY1-F1
#
_entry.id   AF-A0AAW1EGY1-F1
#
_cell.length_a   1.000
_cell.length_b   1.000
_cell.length_c   1.000
_cell.angle_alpha   90.00
_cell.angle_beta   90.00
_cell.angle_gamma   90.00
#
_symmetry.space_group_name_H-M   'P 1'
#
loop_
_entity.id
_entity.type
_entity.pdbx_description
1 polymer ?
#
loop_
_entity_poly.entity_id
_entity_poly.type
_entity_poly.pdbx_seq_one_letter_code
_entity_poly.pdbx_strand_id
1 'polypeptide(L)'
;MKISVRQYADICLFNTAQYKCPVATEESDDVVAPSSTFCKVFTLTPFLANNREKRGLALDGKLKHEDTNLASSTLLREGANKEILGIIVSYKVKVKLVVSRGGILGDLAASDVSVELPFTLMHPKPLEESIYRDAPDEAPIDTNLIEFDTNDDDIIFEDFARQRLIGGAKEDKDEDEEPVDSPKLDNR
;
A
#
# COMPACT_ATOMS: atom_id res chain seq x y z
N MET A 1 -2.54 -26.92 -1.08
CA MET A 1 -3.43 -25.74 -1.12
C MET A 1 -2.60 -24.46 -1.24
N LYS A 2 -3.11 -23.43 -1.91
CA LYS A 2 -2.42 -22.13 -2.07
C LYS A 2 -3.35 -20.96 -1.74
N ILE A 3 -2.92 -20.09 -0.84
CA ILE A 3 -3.59 -18.86 -0.46
C ILE A 3 -2.75 -17.70 -0.99
N SER A 4 -3.37 -16.69 -1.59
CA SER A 4 -2.65 -15.52 -2.08
C SER A 4 -3.47 -14.25 -1.94
N VAL A 5 -2.81 -13.17 -1.55
CA VAL A 5 -3.34 -11.80 -1.68
C VAL A 5 -2.87 -11.26 -3.03
N ARG A 6 -3.80 -10.78 -3.85
CA ARG A 6 -3.52 -10.25 -5.18
C ARG A 6 -3.94 -8.79 -5.28
N GLN A 7 -3.04 -7.96 -5.78
CA GLN A 7 -3.32 -6.60 -6.21
C GLN A 7 -3.72 -6.64 -7.69
N TYR A 8 -4.77 -5.90 -8.01
CA TYR A 8 -5.25 -5.62 -9.36
C TYR A 8 -5.12 -4.12 -9.58
N ALA A 9 -4.43 -3.72 -10.64
CA ALA A 9 -4.30 -2.33 -11.04
C ALA A 9 -4.82 -2.19 -12.47
N ASP A 10 -5.97 -1.53 -12.61
CA ASP A 10 -6.61 -1.23 -13.88
C ASP A 10 -6.24 0.20 -14.29
N ILE A 11 -5.53 0.34 -15.40
CA ILE A 11 -5.21 1.64 -16.01
C ILE A 11 -6.39 2.01 -16.92
N CYS A 12 -7.05 3.13 -16.63
CA CYS A 12 -8.27 3.58 -17.29
C CYS A 12 -8.09 4.88 -18.09
N LEU A 13 -6.85 5.21 -18.48
CA LEU A 13 -6.50 6.40 -19.27
C LEU A 13 -6.38 6.06 -20.77
N PHE A 14 -5.44 6.71 -21.47
CA PHE A 14 -5.21 6.62 -22.91
C PHE A 14 -4.95 5.20 -23.43
N ASN A 15 -4.25 4.36 -22.65
CA ASN A 15 -4.07 2.95 -22.96
C ASN A 15 -4.57 2.12 -21.78
N THR A 16 -5.52 1.24 -22.05
CA THR A 16 -6.12 0.40 -21.02
C THR A 16 -5.28 -0.85 -20.82
N ALA A 17 -4.89 -1.09 -19.58
CA ALA A 17 -4.11 -2.26 -19.20
C ALA A 17 -4.53 -2.72 -17.80
N GLN A 18 -4.50 -4.03 -17.58
CA GLN A 18 -4.75 -4.63 -16.27
C GLN A 18 -3.49 -5.36 -15.81
N TYR A 19 -2.97 -4.96 -14.65
CA TYR A 19 -1.89 -5.66 -13.97
C TYR A 19 -2.46 -6.47 -12.81
N LYS A 20 -1.94 -7.69 -12.64
CA LYS A 20 -2.36 -8.61 -11.59
C LYS A 20 -1.13 -9.22 -10.94
N CYS A 21 -0.85 -8.81 -9.70
CA CYS A 21 0.35 -9.23 -8.99
C CYS A 21 0.03 -9.84 -7.63
N PRO A 22 0.56 -11.02 -7.29
CA PRO A 22 0.48 -11.56 -5.95
C PRO A 22 1.41 -10.76 -5.01
N VAL A 23 0.84 -10.20 -3.95
CA VAL A 23 1.54 -9.37 -2.93
C VAL A 23 1.76 -10.11 -1.60
N ALA A 24 1.09 -11.23 -1.39
CA ALA A 24 1.42 -12.20 -0.36
C ALA A 24 0.98 -13.58 -0.84
N THR A 25 1.71 -14.62 -0.49
CA THR A 25 1.36 -16.00 -0.85
C THR A 25 1.78 -16.94 0.26
N GLU A 26 0.93 -17.90 0.55
CA GLU A 26 1.17 -18.98 1.49
C GLU A 26 0.75 -20.29 0.83
N GLU A 27 1.64 -21.26 0.81
CA GLU A 27 1.38 -22.60 0.28
C GLU A 27 1.35 -23.58 1.46
N SER A 28 0.43 -24.53 1.40
CA SER A 28 0.27 -25.55 2.43
C SER A 28 0.15 -26.93 1.80
N ASP A 29 0.85 -27.91 2.36
CA ASP A 29 0.81 -29.31 1.97
C ASP A 29 -0.35 -30.08 2.64
N ASP A 30 -1.26 -29.38 3.31
CA ASP A 30 -2.46 -30.00 3.90
C ASP A 30 -3.28 -30.74 2.83
N VAL A 31 -3.62 -32.00 3.11
CA VAL A 31 -4.43 -32.87 2.26
C VAL A 31 -5.77 -33.13 2.95
N VAL A 32 -6.86 -33.05 2.17
CA VAL A 32 -8.21 -33.36 2.65
C VAL A 32 -8.61 -34.72 2.09
N ALA A 33 -8.84 -35.69 2.97
CA ALA A 33 -9.26 -37.03 2.58
C ALA A 33 -10.70 -37.03 2.02
N PRO A 34 -11.07 -38.02 1.17
CA PRO A 34 -12.45 -38.19 0.74
C PRO A 34 -13.41 -38.27 1.94
N SER A 35 -14.57 -37.63 1.82
CA SER A 35 -15.61 -37.62 2.86
C SER A 35 -15.17 -37.03 4.21
N SER A 36 -14.13 -36.18 4.23
CA SER A 36 -13.68 -35.48 5.43
C SER A 36 -13.84 -33.96 5.30
N THR A 37 -13.80 -33.26 6.44
CA THR A 37 -13.84 -31.79 6.51
C THR A 37 -12.50 -31.23 6.97
N PHE A 38 -12.13 -30.06 6.46
CA PHE A 38 -10.89 -29.37 6.83
C PHE A 38 -11.17 -27.94 7.25
N CYS A 39 -10.54 -27.50 8.34
CA CYS A 39 -10.65 -26.14 8.86
C CYS A 39 -9.28 -25.67 9.36
N LYS A 40 -8.78 -24.57 8.80
CA LYS A 40 -7.51 -23.94 9.20
C LYS A 40 -7.59 -22.45 8.93
N VAL A 41 -7.00 -21.66 9.83
CA VAL A 41 -6.87 -20.21 9.68
C VAL A 41 -5.51 -19.91 9.06
N PHE A 42 -5.51 -19.09 8.02
CA PHE A 42 -4.30 -18.58 7.35
C PHE A 42 -4.17 -17.09 7.63
N THR A 43 -2.93 -16.62 7.80
CA THR A 43 -2.64 -15.21 8.10
C THR A 43 -1.60 -14.69 7.11
N LEU A 44 -2.02 -13.79 6.23
CA LEU A 44 -1.16 -13.19 5.22
C LEU A 44 -1.08 -11.69 5.44
N THR A 45 0.13 -11.14 5.38
CA THR A 45 0.39 -9.70 5.52
C THR A 45 1.02 -9.15 4.24
N PRO A 46 0.27 -8.41 3.41
CA PRO A 46 0.78 -7.90 2.13
C PRO A 46 1.66 -6.65 2.34
N PHE A 47 2.97 -6.84 2.48
CA PHE A 47 3.94 -5.75 2.62
C PHE A 47 4.72 -5.48 1.35
N LEU A 48 4.98 -4.20 1.03
CA LEU A 48 5.85 -3.86 -0.10
C LEU A 48 7.26 -4.44 0.07
N ALA A 49 7.79 -4.48 1.29
CA ALA A 49 9.12 -5.03 1.59
C ALA A 49 9.36 -6.42 0.98
N ASN A 50 8.34 -7.27 0.93
CA ASN A 50 8.41 -8.64 0.40
C ASN A 50 8.15 -8.73 -1.11
N ASN A 51 8.04 -7.60 -1.80
CA ASN A 51 7.60 -7.51 -3.19
C ASN A 51 8.36 -6.45 -3.99
N ARG A 52 9.45 -5.87 -3.46
CA ARG A 52 10.19 -4.76 -4.09
C ARG A 52 10.80 -5.15 -5.44
N GLU A 53 11.08 -6.42 -5.64
CA GLU A 53 11.62 -6.99 -6.88
C GLU A 53 10.57 -7.13 -7.99
N LYS A 54 9.27 -7.06 -7.64
CA LYS A 54 8.18 -7.25 -8.58
C LYS A 54 7.86 -5.95 -9.31
N ARG A 55 7.72 -6.05 -10.63
CA ARG A 55 7.25 -4.96 -11.49
C ARG A 55 5.74 -5.04 -11.69
N GLY A 56 5.13 -3.92 -12.08
CA GLY A 56 3.69 -3.85 -12.35
C GLY A 56 2.81 -3.81 -11.11
N LEU A 57 3.39 -3.50 -9.94
CA LEU A 57 2.65 -3.17 -8.73
C LEU A 57 2.25 -1.70 -8.72
N ALA A 58 1.04 -1.41 -8.25
CA ALA A 58 0.65 -0.06 -7.89
C ALA A 58 1.19 0.28 -6.49
N LEU A 59 1.93 1.38 -6.40
CA LEU A 59 2.52 1.92 -5.18
C LEU A 59 1.97 3.32 -4.93
N ASP A 60 2.03 3.80 -3.70
CA ASP A 60 1.67 5.19 -3.33
C ASP A 60 2.84 6.18 -3.44
N GLY A 61 4.00 5.70 -3.89
CA GLY A 61 5.24 6.47 -3.98
C GLY A 61 6.25 5.85 -4.95
N LYS A 62 7.46 6.40 -4.96
CA LYS A 62 8.57 5.89 -5.78
C LYS A 62 9.25 4.73 -5.05
N LEU A 63 9.61 3.67 -5.77
CA LEU A 63 10.25 2.48 -5.20
C LEU A 63 11.51 2.78 -4.36
N LYS A 64 12.22 3.87 -4.70
CA LYS A 64 13.43 4.33 -4.00
C LYS A 64 13.19 5.01 -2.66
N HIS A 65 11.97 5.43 -2.33
CA HIS A 65 11.67 6.10 -1.05
C HIS A 65 11.28 5.12 0.03
N GLU A 66 11.83 5.31 1.23
CA GLU A 66 11.65 4.41 2.38
C GLU A 66 10.20 4.26 2.81
N ASP A 67 9.48 5.38 2.80
CA ASP A 67 8.09 5.52 3.22
C ASP A 67 7.06 5.00 2.20
N THR A 68 7.50 4.49 1.04
CA THR A 68 6.59 3.99 0.00
C THR A 68 5.98 2.64 0.40
N ASN A 69 4.68 2.50 0.17
CA ASN A 69 3.90 1.31 0.41
C ASN A 69 3.19 0.82 -0.86
N LEU A 70 2.47 -0.30 -0.74
CA LEU A 70 1.51 -0.70 -1.76
C LEU A 70 0.37 0.33 -1.81
N ALA A 71 -0.09 0.65 -3.02
CA ALA A 71 -1.19 1.60 -3.19
C ALA A 71 -2.45 1.13 -2.43
N SER A 72 -3.12 2.06 -1.74
CA SER A 72 -4.41 1.78 -1.11
C SER A 72 -5.49 1.45 -2.16
N SER A 73 -6.57 0.80 -1.73
CA SER A 73 -7.70 0.47 -2.60
C SER A 73 -8.41 1.74 -3.08
N THR A 74 -8.66 1.85 -4.38
CA THR A 74 -9.40 2.99 -4.94
C THR A 74 -10.87 2.86 -4.57
N LEU A 75 -11.38 3.85 -3.84
CA LEU A 75 -12.79 3.91 -3.47
C LEU A 75 -13.59 4.61 -4.56
N LEU A 76 -14.49 3.87 -5.21
CA LEU A 76 -15.39 4.43 -6.23
C LEU A 76 -16.71 4.82 -5.60
N ARG A 77 -17.10 6.09 -5.71
CA ARG A 77 -18.45 6.54 -5.37
C ARG A 77 -19.42 6.16 -6.48
N GLU A 78 -20.67 5.91 -6.11
CA GLU A 78 -21.74 5.68 -7.08
C GLU A 78 -21.85 6.88 -8.03
N GLY A 79 -21.89 6.62 -9.34
CA GLY A 79 -21.90 7.66 -10.38
C GLY A 79 -20.55 8.27 -10.74
N ALA A 80 -19.44 7.87 -10.09
CA ALA A 80 -18.11 8.38 -10.45
C ALA A 80 -17.59 7.79 -11.77
N ASN A 81 -17.04 8.64 -12.65
CA ASN A 81 -16.42 8.21 -13.89
C ASN A 81 -15.06 7.56 -13.60
N LYS A 82 -14.93 6.27 -13.92
CA LYS A 82 -13.73 5.46 -13.73
C LYS A 82 -12.51 5.99 -14.51
N GLU A 83 -12.73 6.60 -15.66
CA GLU A 83 -11.65 7.13 -16.51
C GLU A 83 -10.94 8.33 -15.86
N ILE A 84 -11.63 9.09 -15.01
CA ILE A 84 -11.07 10.24 -14.29
C ILE A 84 -10.08 9.80 -13.21
N LEU A 85 -10.21 8.57 -12.70
CA LEU A 85 -9.41 8.07 -11.57
C LEU A 85 -8.01 7.59 -11.97
N GLY A 86 -7.70 7.54 -13.26
CA GLY A 86 -6.39 7.15 -13.75
C GLY A 86 -6.10 5.67 -13.58
N ILE A 87 -5.65 5.27 -12.39
CA ILE A 87 -5.35 3.89 -12.00
C ILE A 87 -6.28 3.46 -10.89
N ILE A 88 -7.04 2.39 -11.12
CA ILE A 88 -7.95 1.80 -10.13
C ILE A 88 -7.27 0.59 -9.50
N VAL A 89 -7.04 0.64 -8.20
CA VAL A 89 -6.39 -0.42 -7.44
C VAL A 89 -7.42 -1.16 -6.60
N SER A 90 -7.41 -2.49 -6.68
CA SER A 90 -8.26 -3.35 -5.84
C SER A 90 -7.51 -4.61 -5.38
N TYR A 91 -7.96 -5.20 -4.27
CA TYR A 91 -7.32 -6.38 -3.69
C TYR A 91 -8.31 -7.52 -3.53
N LYS A 92 -7.82 -8.74 -3.73
CA LYS A 92 -8.57 -9.97 -3.45
C LYS A 92 -7.69 -11.00 -2.77
N VAL A 93 -8.25 -11.69 -1.79
CA VAL A 93 -7.72 -12.96 -1.30
C VAL A 93 -8.21 -14.06 -2.24
N LYS A 94 -7.31 -14.90 -2.72
CA LYS A 94 -7.62 -16.07 -3.55
C LYS A 94 -7.15 -17.32 -2.84
N VAL A 95 -8.06 -18.27 -2.62
CA VAL A 95 -7.76 -19.62 -2.15
C VAL A 95 -7.88 -20.58 -3.33
N LYS A 96 -6.83 -21.36 -3.59
CA LYS A 96 -6.75 -22.36 -4.67
C LYS A 96 -6.49 -23.74 -4.06
N LEU A 97 -7.38 -24.68 -4.37
CA LEU A 97 -7.27 -26.09 -4.02
C LEU A 97 -6.91 -26.89 -5.28
N VAL A 98 -5.95 -27.80 -5.14
CA VAL A 98 -5.62 -28.79 -6.17
C VAL A 98 -6.31 -30.09 -5.77
N VAL A 99 -7.18 -30.60 -6.64
CA VAL A 99 -8.00 -31.78 -6.41
C VAL A 99 -7.52 -32.89 -7.34
N SER A 100 -6.95 -33.94 -6.77
CA SER A 100 -6.55 -35.14 -7.50
C SER A 100 -7.77 -36.02 -7.79
N ARG A 101 -7.83 -36.65 -8.97
CA ARG A 101 -8.97 -37.46 -9.42
C ARG A 101 -8.89 -38.95 -9.09
N GLY A 102 -7.90 -39.39 -8.31
CA GLY A 102 -7.86 -40.75 -7.73
C GLY A 102 -7.98 -41.93 -8.70
N GLY A 103 -7.60 -41.77 -9.98
CA GLY A 103 -7.73 -42.80 -11.02
C GLY A 103 -6.46 -43.59 -11.32
N ILE A 104 -6.57 -44.63 -12.16
CA ILE A 104 -5.50 -45.59 -12.54
C ILE A 104 -4.25 -44.93 -13.14
N LEU A 105 -4.37 -43.73 -13.74
CA LEU A 105 -3.23 -42.95 -14.28
C LEU A 105 -2.54 -42.04 -13.25
N GLY A 106 -2.92 -42.09 -11.97
CA GLY A 106 -2.31 -41.25 -10.93
C GLY A 106 -2.65 -39.76 -11.08
N ASP A 107 -1.78 -38.91 -10.55
CA ASP A 107 -1.95 -37.46 -10.36
C ASP A 107 -1.92 -36.62 -11.67
N LEU A 108 -1.90 -37.28 -12.84
CA LEU A 108 -1.77 -36.63 -14.15
C LEU A 108 -3.01 -35.83 -14.59
N ALA A 109 -4.15 -36.00 -13.90
CA ALA A 109 -5.40 -35.30 -14.18
C ALA A 109 -5.91 -34.53 -12.95
N ALA A 110 -5.02 -33.81 -12.27
CA ALA A 110 -5.40 -32.89 -11.20
C ALA A 110 -6.25 -31.73 -11.75
N SER A 111 -7.26 -31.32 -10.99
CA SER A 111 -8.10 -30.17 -11.29
C SER A 111 -7.98 -29.09 -10.23
N ASP A 112 -8.11 -27.83 -10.61
CA ASP A 112 -8.01 -26.70 -9.71
C ASP A 112 -9.40 -26.14 -9.38
N VAL A 113 -9.64 -25.90 -8.09
CA VAL A 113 -10.82 -25.15 -7.61
C VAL A 113 -10.31 -23.89 -6.93
N SER A 114 -10.93 -22.73 -7.19
CA SER A 114 -10.54 -21.51 -6.50
C SER A 114 -11.70 -20.60 -6.16
N VAL A 115 -11.60 -19.92 -5.03
CA VAL A 115 -12.51 -18.87 -4.58
C VAL A 115 -11.75 -17.57 -4.38
N GLU A 116 -12.41 -16.44 -4.64
CA GLU A 116 -11.85 -15.11 -4.44
C GLU A 116 -12.77 -14.27 -3.56
N LEU A 117 -12.18 -13.56 -2.59
CA LEU A 117 -12.88 -12.64 -1.69
C LEU A 117 -12.23 -11.24 -1.80
N PRO A 118 -12.96 -10.19 -2.20
CA PRO A 118 -12.43 -8.83 -2.22
C PRO A 118 -12.31 -8.25 -0.81
N PHE A 119 -11.33 -7.37 -0.61
CA PHE A 119 -11.18 -6.58 0.61
C PHE A 119 -10.56 -5.21 0.30
N THR A 120 -10.65 -4.28 1.24
CA THR A 120 -10.10 -2.92 1.12
C THR A 120 -8.84 -2.82 1.97
N LEU A 121 -7.72 -2.49 1.31
CA LEU A 121 -6.45 -2.14 1.95
C LEU A 121 -6.32 -0.61 2.01
N MET A 122 -6.11 -0.04 3.19
CA MET A 122 -5.97 1.41 3.41
C MET A 122 -4.82 1.70 4.37
N HIS A 123 -4.40 2.96 4.42
CA HIS A 123 -3.52 3.46 5.47
C HIS A 123 -4.14 3.33 6.86
N PRO A 124 -3.31 3.20 7.91
CA PRO A 124 -3.76 3.35 9.28
C PRO A 124 -4.48 4.69 9.47
N LYS A 125 -5.43 4.73 10.42
CA LYS A 125 -6.05 5.99 10.79
C LYS A 125 -5.00 6.90 11.41
N PRO A 126 -4.98 8.21 11.07
CA PRO A 126 -4.21 9.19 11.82
C PRO A 126 -4.58 9.11 13.31
N LEU A 127 -3.63 9.40 14.19
CA LEU A 127 -3.92 9.56 15.60
C LEU A 127 -4.77 10.83 15.74
N GLU A 128 -5.94 10.72 16.40
CA GLU A 128 -6.72 11.91 16.75
C GLU A 128 -5.96 12.65 17.85
N GLU A 129 -5.30 13.76 17.49
CA GLU A 129 -4.86 14.72 18.51
C GLU A 129 -6.11 15.33 19.13
N SER A 130 -6.30 15.09 20.43
CA SER A 130 -7.35 15.71 21.21
C SER A 130 -7.05 17.21 21.32
N ILE A 131 -7.39 17.99 20.30
CA ILE A 131 -7.46 19.45 20.36
C ILE A 131 -8.73 19.82 21.13
N TYR A 132 -8.73 19.54 22.42
CA TYR A 132 -9.59 20.21 23.39
C TYR A 132 -8.70 20.57 24.55
N ARG A 133 -8.01 21.70 24.41
CA ARG A 133 -7.58 22.43 25.59
C ARG A 133 -8.85 23.03 26.20
N ASP A 134 -9.23 22.53 27.37
CA ASP A 134 -10.10 23.26 28.28
C ASP A 134 -9.39 24.58 28.64
N ALA A 135 -9.63 25.63 27.87
CA ALA A 135 -9.36 27.00 28.29
C ALA A 135 -10.68 27.59 28.80
N PRO A 136 -10.75 28.09 30.05
CA PRO A 136 -11.95 28.75 30.53
C PRO A 136 -12.15 30.06 29.76
N ASP A 137 -13.35 30.23 29.19
CA ASP A 137 -13.86 31.51 28.68
C ASP A 137 -13.66 32.58 29.75
N GLU A 138 -12.87 33.63 29.44
CA GLU A 138 -13.12 35.06 29.70
C GLU A 138 -11.80 35.87 29.72
N ALA A 139 -11.46 36.50 28.59
CA ALA A 139 -10.72 37.75 28.59
C ALA A 139 -11.06 38.59 27.34
N PRO A 140 -11.09 39.95 27.44
CA PRO A 140 -11.49 40.82 26.35
C PRO A 140 -10.42 40.85 25.26
N ILE A 141 -10.88 40.82 24.01
CA ILE A 141 -10.09 40.82 22.78
C ILE A 141 -9.25 42.12 22.73
N ASP A 142 -7.95 42.04 23.06
CA ASP A 142 -6.99 43.11 22.81
C ASP A 142 -6.45 43.00 21.37
N THR A 143 -6.36 44.12 20.69
CA THR A 143 -6.03 44.25 19.25
C THR A 143 -4.54 44.07 18.93
N ASN A 144 -3.88 43.10 19.58
CA ASN A 144 -2.53 42.66 19.28
C ASN A 144 -2.58 41.25 18.69
N LEU A 145 -2.82 41.14 17.37
CA LEU A 145 -2.88 39.88 16.60
C LEU A 145 -1.52 39.14 16.46
N ILE A 146 -0.54 39.47 17.29
CA ILE A 146 0.76 38.78 17.33
C ILE A 146 1.09 38.47 18.80
N GLU A 147 0.18 37.81 19.50
CA GLU A 147 0.58 36.91 20.57
C GLU A 147 0.96 35.59 19.90
N PHE A 148 2.26 35.28 19.91
CA PHE A 148 2.71 33.92 19.72
C PHE A 148 2.06 33.12 20.85
N ASP A 149 1.06 32.32 20.52
CA ASP A 149 0.54 31.29 21.40
C ASP A 149 1.78 30.52 21.88
N THR A 150 2.12 30.64 23.16
CA THR A 150 3.29 29.99 23.79
C THR A 150 3.01 28.51 23.99
N ASN A 151 2.46 27.90 22.95
CA ASN A 151 2.50 26.47 22.77
C ASN A 151 3.96 26.19 22.55
N ASP A 152 4.59 25.60 23.55
CA ASP A 152 5.96 25.08 23.54
C ASP A 152 6.17 23.98 22.48
N ASP A 153 5.40 23.99 21.39
CA ASP A 153 5.61 23.19 20.20
C ASP A 153 6.64 23.92 19.35
N ASP A 154 7.91 23.80 19.75
CA ASP A 154 9.04 24.26 18.96
C ASP A 154 8.92 23.69 17.54
N ILE A 155 8.80 24.57 16.54
CA ILE A 155 8.71 24.14 15.14
C ILE A 155 10.04 23.50 14.75
N ILE A 156 10.01 22.19 14.51
CA ILE A 156 11.16 21.45 14.00
C ILE A 156 11.15 21.56 12.48
N PHE A 157 12.18 22.18 11.92
CA PHE A 157 12.41 22.20 10.47
C PHE A 157 13.04 20.88 10.03
N GLU A 158 12.40 20.21 9.08
CA GLU A 158 12.90 19.01 8.41
C GLU A 158 12.82 19.22 6.89
N ASP A 159 13.72 18.56 6.15
CA ASP A 159 13.71 18.62 4.69
C ASP A 159 12.46 17.94 4.11
N PHE A 160 11.90 18.52 3.05
CA PHE A 160 10.81 17.90 2.29
C PHE A 160 11.28 16.68 1.47
N ALA A 161 12.58 16.56 1.23
CA ALA A 161 13.15 15.46 0.46
C ALA A 161 13.01 14.13 1.21
N ARG A 162 12.28 13.19 0.62
CA ARG A 162 12.05 11.87 1.22
C ARG A 162 13.33 11.06 1.32
N GLN A 163 13.47 10.36 2.45
CA GLN A 163 14.60 9.47 2.69
C GLN A 163 14.61 8.32 1.66
N ARG A 164 15.79 8.07 1.08
CA ARG A 164 16.01 6.96 0.15
C ARG A 164 16.22 5.67 0.94
N LEU A 165 15.71 4.55 0.43
CA LEU A 165 16.07 3.26 1.02
C LEU A 165 17.55 2.96 0.89
N ILE A 166 18.12 2.52 1.99
CA ILE A 166 19.46 1.97 2.06
C ILE A 166 19.44 0.55 1.48
N GLY A 167 20.22 0.31 0.40
CA GLY A 167 20.41 -1.02 -0.18
C GLY A 167 19.40 -1.46 -1.26
N GLY A 168 18.64 -0.54 -1.86
CA GLY A 168 17.78 -0.83 -3.01
C GLY A 168 18.57 -1.32 -4.23
N ALA A 169 18.14 -2.43 -4.83
CA ALA A 169 18.80 -3.08 -5.96
C ALA A 169 19.06 -2.14 -7.14
N LYS A 170 20.36 -2.04 -7.50
CA LYS A 170 20.98 -1.43 -8.69
C LYS A 170 20.55 -0.01 -9.01
N GLU A 171 21.46 0.90 -8.67
CA GLU A 171 21.68 2.22 -9.25
C GLU A 171 21.24 2.31 -10.72
N ASP A 172 20.06 2.85 -10.96
CA ASP A 172 19.91 3.74 -12.11
C ASP A 172 20.67 5.01 -11.71
N LYS A 173 21.90 5.13 -12.21
CA LYS A 173 22.63 6.40 -12.22
C LYS A 173 21.85 7.36 -13.11
N ASP A 174 20.94 8.11 -12.52
CA ASP A 174 20.38 9.29 -13.17
C ASP A 174 21.44 10.39 -13.09
N GLU A 175 21.98 10.79 -14.26
CA GLU A 175 22.94 11.88 -14.46
C GLU A 175 22.33 13.29 -14.30
N ASP A 176 21.24 13.43 -13.55
CA ASP A 176 20.51 14.70 -13.43
C ASP A 176 20.43 15.18 -11.97
N GLU A 177 21.58 15.45 -11.33
CA GLU A 177 21.62 16.30 -10.13
C GLU A 177 22.74 17.35 -10.30
N GLU A 178 22.40 18.46 -10.96
CA GLU A 178 23.10 19.74 -10.76
C GLU A 178 22.96 20.12 -9.27
N PRO A 179 24.06 20.45 -8.57
CA PRO A 179 24.01 20.79 -7.16
C PRO A 179 23.23 22.09 -6.95
N VAL A 180 22.17 22.03 -6.13
CA VAL A 180 21.44 23.22 -5.70
C VAL A 180 22.36 24.02 -4.78
N ASP A 181 22.98 25.07 -5.33
CA ASP A 181 23.76 26.02 -4.57
C ASP A 181 22.84 26.74 -3.57
N SER A 182 23.15 26.58 -2.28
CA SER A 182 22.42 27.26 -1.21
C SER A 182 22.74 28.75 -1.27
N PRO A 183 21.75 29.66 -1.22
CA PRO A 183 22.04 31.09 -1.28
C PRO A 183 22.83 31.51 -0.03
N LYS A 184 24.06 31.96 -0.23
CA LYS A 184 24.85 32.60 0.83
C LYS A 184 24.20 33.93 1.19
N LEU A 185 23.88 34.09 2.48
CA LEU A 185 23.50 35.37 3.06
C LEU A 185 24.73 36.29 3.06
N ASP A 186 24.78 37.19 2.08
CA ASP A 186 25.72 38.31 2.10
C ASP A 186 25.30 39.28 3.21
N ASN A 187 25.98 39.22 4.35
CA ASN A 187 25.91 40.26 5.37
C ASN A 187 26.62 41.51 4.84
N ARG A 188 25.84 42.59 4.72
CA ARG A 188 26.30 43.93 4.34
C ARG A 188 26.77 44.71 5.56
#